data_AF-A0A969EG53-F1
#
_entry.id   AF-A0A969EG53-F1
#
_cell.length_a   1.000
_cell.length_b   1.000
_cell.length_c   1.000
_cell.angle_alpha   90.00
_cell.angle_beta   90.00
_cell.angle_gamma   90.00
#
_symmetry.space_group_name_H-M   'P 1'
#
loop_
_entity.id
_entity.type
_entity.pdbx_description
1 polymer ?
#
loop_
_entity_poly.entity_id
_entity_poly.type
_entity_poly.pdbx_seq_one_letter_code
_entity_poly.pdbx_strand_id
1 'polypeptide(L)' 'MVWRWGRYLGRGSLVQPAGHRTVELHHRPLGELLTAASAVGWHLERLVETGATEHTVATGSELRGQQHLPSILGARWRRL' A
#
# COMPACT_ATOMS: atom_id res chain seq x y z
N MET A 1 -8.51 17.48 -10.69
CA MET A 1 -7.58 16.33 -10.65
C MET A 1 -7.69 15.61 -11.99
N VAL A 2 -6.67 15.71 -12.84
CA VAL A 2 -6.71 15.17 -14.22
C VAL A 2 -6.18 13.75 -14.19
N TRP A 3 -7.06 12.77 -14.46
CA TRP A 3 -6.67 11.39 -14.69
C TRP A 3 -5.71 11.32 -15.88
N ARG A 4 -4.48 10.87 -15.66
CA ARG A 4 -3.49 10.65 -16.73
C ARG A 4 -3.14 9.17 -16.78
N TRP A 5 -3.27 8.59 -17.97
CA TRP A 5 -2.77 7.25 -18.31
C TRP A 5 -1.23 7.26 -18.35
N GLY A 6 -0.59 7.39 -17.19
CA GLY A 6 0.86 7.30 -17.03
C GLY A 6 1.28 5.96 -16.43
N ARG A 7 2.59 5.68 -16.43
CA ARG A 7 3.24 4.53 -15.76
C ARG A 7 3.17 4.59 -14.21
N TYR A 8 2.13 5.18 -13.64
CA TYR A 8 1.95 5.38 -12.19
C TYR A 8 2.07 4.10 -11.37
N LEU A 9 1.75 2.95 -11.98
CA LEU A 9 1.81 1.65 -11.33
C LEU A 9 3.15 0.92 -11.52
N GLY A 10 4.17 1.57 -12.10
CA GLY A 10 5.51 1.00 -12.22
C GLY A 10 6.24 0.93 -10.88
N ARG A 11 7.29 0.11 -10.79
CA ARG A 11 8.15 0.11 -9.60
C ARG A 11 8.74 1.50 -9.35
N GLY A 12 8.89 1.86 -8.09
CA GLY A 12 9.52 3.12 -7.68
C GLY A 12 9.89 3.09 -6.21
N SER A 13 10.59 4.12 -5.74
CA SER A 13 10.79 4.32 -4.31
C SER A 13 10.66 5.78 -3.90
N LEU A 14 10.33 5.99 -2.63
CA LEU A 14 10.18 7.30 -2.01
C LEU A 14 10.75 7.24 -0.60
N VAL A 15 11.64 8.16 -0.26
CA VAL A 15 12.12 8.32 1.12
C VAL A 15 11.11 9.18 1.88
N GLN A 16 10.64 8.70 3.02
CA GLN A 16 9.74 9.43 3.92
C GLN A 16 10.32 9.52 5.34
N PRO A 17 10.08 10.63 6.05
CA PRO A 17 10.41 10.74 7.46
C PRO A 17 9.51 9.82 8.31
N ALA A 18 10.09 9.19 9.32
CA ALA A 18 9.44 8.33 10.32
C ALA A 18 9.96 8.70 11.72
N GLY A 19 9.44 9.80 12.26
CA GLY A 19 9.97 10.41 13.49
C GLY A 19 11.38 10.96 13.26
N HIS A 20 12.35 10.53 14.07
CA HIS A 20 13.76 10.92 13.94
C HIS A 20 14.55 10.07 12.92
N ARG A 21 13.87 9.18 12.18
CA ARG A 21 14.48 8.31 11.17
C ARG A 21 13.85 8.55 9.82
N THR A 22 14.42 7.94 8.79
CA THR A 22 13.83 7.89 7.44
C THR A 22 13.55 6.44 7.07
N VAL A 23 12.49 6.23 6.30
CA VAL A 23 12.16 4.94 5.68
C VAL A 23 12.11 5.13 4.17
N GLU A 24 12.61 4.14 3.44
CA GLU A 24 12.41 4.07 1.98
C GLU A 24 11.21 3.17 1.70
N LEU A 25 10.18 3.75 1.10
CA LEU A 25 8.98 3.04 0.67
C LEU A 25 9.17 2.60 -0.77
N HIS A 26 9.10 1.30 -1.03
CA HIS A 26 9.17 0.75 -2.38
C HIS A 26 7.76 0.48 -2.93
N HIS A 27 7.39 1.18 -4.00
CA HIS A 27 6.17 0.88 -4.73
C HIS A 27 6.35 -0.39 -5.56
N ARG A 28 5.44 -1.35 -5.40
CA ARG A 28 5.34 -2.58 -6.19
C ARG A 28 3.88 -2.81 -6.57
N PRO A 29 3.58 -3.23 -7.81
CA PRO A 29 2.25 -3.66 -8.16
C PRO A 29 1.80 -4.80 -7.23
N LEU A 30 0.57 -4.72 -6.71
CA LEU A 30 0.04 -5.74 -5.81
C LEU A 30 0.10 -7.14 -6.43
N GLY A 31 -0.28 -7.28 -7.70
CA GLY A 31 -0.18 -8.55 -8.42
C GLY A 31 1.22 -9.16 -8.40
N GLU A 32 2.26 -8.32 -8.50
CA GLU A 32 3.66 -8.78 -8.43
C GLU A 32 3.99 -9.37 -7.05
N LEU A 33 3.54 -8.71 -5.97
CA LEU A 33 3.74 -9.19 -4.60
C LEU A 33 3.00 -10.52 -4.36
N LEU A 34 1.75 -10.62 -4.80
CA LEU A 34 0.94 -11.83 -4.63
C LEU A 34 1.53 -13.01 -5.41
N THR A 35 1.93 -12.79 -6.66
CA THR A 35 2.58 -13.83 -7.48
C THR A 35 3.92 -14.27 -6.89
N ALA A 36 4.74 -13.33 -6.40
CA ALA A 36 6.02 -13.67 -5.79
C ALA A 36 5.87 -14.51 -4.52
N ALA A 37 4.89 -14.20 -3.66
CA ALA A 37 4.58 -14.99 -2.47
C ALA A 37 4.12 -16.41 -2.85
N SER A 38 3.21 -16.52 -3.82
CA SER A 38 2.72 -17.80 -4.31
C SER A 38 3.83 -18.67 -4.92
N ALA A 39 4.76 -18.07 -5.66
CA ALA A 39 5.88 -18.78 -6.29
C ALA A 39 6.82 -19.48 -5.30
N VAL A 40 6.81 -19.09 -4.02
CA VAL A 40 7.63 -19.71 -2.96
C VAL A 40 6.78 -20.46 -1.92
N GLY A 41 5.57 -20.87 -2.31
CA GLY A 41 4.72 -21.79 -1.55
C GLY A 41 3.82 -21.13 -0.50
N TRP A 42 3.64 -19.81 -0.53
CA TRP A 42 2.65 -19.16 0.33
C TRP A 42 1.26 -19.16 -0.32
N HIS A 43 0.27 -19.53 0.47
CA HIS A 43 -1.14 -19.45 0.12
C HIS A 43 -1.78 -18.26 0.83
N LEU A 44 -2.42 -17.38 0.07
CA LEU A 44 -3.17 -16.24 0.60
C LEU A 44 -4.52 -16.71 1.17
N GLU A 45 -4.75 -16.51 2.46
CA GLU A 45 -6.02 -16.88 3.10
C GLU A 45 -6.98 -15.70 3.21
N ARG A 46 -6.45 -14.49 3.44
CA ARG A 46 -7.25 -13.27 3.56
C ARG A 46 -6.45 -12.06 3.11
N LEU A 47 -7.10 -11.17 2.38
CA LEU A 47 -6.59 -9.86 1.98
C LEU A 47 -7.63 -8.81 2.36
N VAL A 48 -7.18 -7.73 2.99
CA VAL A 48 -8.02 -6.61 3.43
C VAL A 48 -7.34 -5.31 2.99
N GLU A 49 -8.10 -4.46 2.32
CA GLU A 49 -7.70 -3.12 1.94
C GLU A 49 -8.48 -2.10 2.77
N THR A 50 -7.78 -1.16 3.40
CA THR A 50 -8.40 -0.10 4.19
C THR A 50 -7.88 1.25 3.75
N GLY A 51 -8.78 2.23 3.65
CA GLY A 51 -8.41 3.63 3.44
C GLY A 51 -8.06 4.35 4.75
N ALA A 52 -7.81 5.65 4.65
CA ALA A 52 -7.50 6.47 5.82
C ALA A 52 -8.68 6.49 6.82
N THR A 53 -8.39 6.20 8.09
CA THR A 53 -9.39 6.28 9.16
C THR A 53 -9.71 7.74 9.50
N GLU A 54 -10.86 7.99 10.13
CA GLU A 54 -11.22 9.34 10.62
C GLU A 54 -10.13 9.93 11.53
N HIS A 55 -9.52 9.10 12.38
CA HIS A 55 -8.42 9.50 13.24
C HIS A 55 -7.19 9.95 12.43
N THR A 56 -6.83 9.20 11.39
CA THR A 56 -5.72 9.55 10.48
C THR A 56 -6.00 10.82 9.67
N VAL A 57 -7.26 11.04 9.27
CA VAL A 57 -7.67 12.26 8.57
C VAL A 57 -7.68 13.48 9.50
N ALA A 58 -7.96 13.28 10.80
CA ALA A 58 -7.91 14.34 11.79
C ALA A 58 -6.48 14.84 12.06
N THR A 59 -5.47 13.96 11.94
CA THR A 59 -4.05 14.30 12.15
C THR A 59 -3.34 14.78 10.88
N GLY A 60 -3.80 14.38 9.69
CA GLY A 60 -3.27 14.80 8.40
C GLY A 60 -4.38 15.35 7.48
N SER A 61 -4.52 16.67 7.43
CA SER A 61 -5.59 17.34 6.67
C SER A 61 -5.54 17.07 5.16
N GLU A 62 -4.37 16.72 4.63
CA GLU A 62 -4.09 16.29 3.26
C GLU A 62 -4.74 14.93 2.89
N LEU A 63 -5.16 14.16 3.90
CA LEU A 63 -5.85 12.87 3.72
C LEU A 63 -7.37 13.02 3.63
N ARG A 64 -7.92 14.24 3.77
CA ARG A 64 -9.34 14.51 3.55
C ARG A 64 -9.72 14.17 2.10
N GLY A 65 -10.77 13.37 1.93
CA GLY A 65 -11.23 12.87 0.64
C GLY A 65 -10.56 11.55 0.20
N GLN A 66 -9.57 11.05 0.95
CA GLN A 66 -8.88 9.79 0.67
C GLN A 66 -9.40 8.61 1.50
N GLN A 67 -10.52 8.78 2.22
CA GLN A 67 -11.10 7.73 3.08
C GLN A 67 -11.50 6.47 2.29
N HIS A 68 -11.82 6.64 1.02
CA HIS A 68 -12.23 5.55 0.12
C HIS A 68 -11.09 5.01 -0.75
N LEU A 69 -9.89 5.61 -0.67
CA LEU A 69 -8.71 5.12 -1.37
C LEU A 69 -7.93 4.18 -0.45
N PRO A 70 -7.69 2.92 -0.84
CA PRO A 70 -6.84 2.02 -0.08
C PRO A 70 -5.47 2.63 0.19
N SER A 71 -5.11 2.77 1.46
CA SER A 71 -3.82 3.28 1.91
C SER A 71 -3.01 2.22 2.65
N ILE A 72 -3.68 1.19 3.17
CA ILE A 72 -3.06 0.08 3.89
C ILE A 72 -3.62 -1.24 3.37
N LEU A 73 -2.71 -2.20 3.19
CA LEU A 73 -3.00 -3.58 2.84
C LEU A 73 -2.64 -4.49 4.02
N GLY A 74 -3.61 -5.29 4.48
CA GLY A 74 -3.39 -6.40 5.40
C GLY A 74 -3.55 -7.74 4.68
N ALA A 75 -2.61 -8.66 4.87
CA ALA A 75 -2.68 -9.99 4.27
C ALA A 75 -2.34 -11.08 5.29
N ARG A 76 -3.10 -12.18 5.28
CA ARG A 76 -2.83 -13.39 6.03
C ARG A 76 -2.40 -14.48 5.07
N TRP A 77 -1.22 -15.04 5.33
CA TRP A 77 -0.59 -16.07 4.52
C TRP A 77 -0.41 -17.35 5.33
N ARG A 78 -0.55 -18.49 4.67
CA ARG A 78 -0.19 -19.80 5.20
C ARG A 78 0.88 -20.42 4.31
N ARG A 79 1.94 -20.96 4.90
CA ARG A 79 2.96 -21.70 4.16
C ARG A 79 2.46 -23.12 3.91
N LEU A 80 2.55 -23.57 2.66
CA LEU A 80 2.27 -24.95 2.27
C LEU A 80 3.47 -25.85 2.53
#